data_AF-A0A965QVG6-F1
#
_entry.id   AF-A0A965QVG6-F1
#
_cell.length_a   1.000
_cell.length_b   1.000
_cell.length_c   1.000
_cell.angle_alpha   90.00
_cell.angle_beta   90.00
_cell.angle_gamma   90.00
#
_symmetry.space_group_name_H-M   'P 1'
#
loop_
_entity.id
_entity.type
_entity.pdbx_description
1 polymer ?
#
loop_
_entity_poly.entity_id
_entity_poly.type
_entity_poly.pdbx_seq_one_letter_code
_entity_poly.pdbx_strand_id
1 'polypeptide(L)'
;TLSAAFSWYSLEGNRPNTTTPRDAITGWRNNGSPLWNPVTSRVTVNGVTSAGTYGISALPPGLANAAGSGRTNSTVFVDGNGQIAFWGPTQATATNSPADRSQAVFLVNSAPEDVRTGQPLFPANPNVSSRAMYDWSSINLAAVNRLRDTARTARLELEQIFLRTPLQTLALQAGFFREDTYRYRRDLVGTADSQGSAGNLFIDANERLPDGSVNPFLGRTYIGVWRPSSYEQPLVRDTWRLQLAYTLDPARAKPGLRWLGRHQLSGYSEYKDAVQRRISYRDALVSNHEWLAPGVARADPSTVVTINYFRYYVGDAAGQNVDQGPAAFALGSYPYRWGNALTGNIRNE
;
A
#
# COMPACT_ATOMS: atom_id res chain seq x y z
N THR A 1 28.23 11.16 -38.91
CA THR A 1 27.53 11.93 -37.87
C THR A 1 27.49 11.13 -36.60
N LEU A 2 27.86 11.75 -35.48
CA LEU A 2 27.74 11.17 -34.15
C LEU A 2 26.72 12.02 -33.36
N SER A 3 25.72 11.40 -32.77
CA SER A 3 24.76 12.05 -31.89
C SER A 3 24.75 11.37 -30.52
N ALA A 4 24.59 12.17 -29.48
CA ALA A 4 24.48 11.68 -28.12
C ALA A 4 23.38 12.46 -27.41
N ALA A 5 22.59 11.76 -26.60
CA ALA A 5 21.60 12.37 -25.74
C ALA A 5 21.62 11.70 -24.37
N PHE A 6 21.47 12.50 -23.33
CA PHE A 6 21.27 12.04 -21.96
C PHE A 6 20.09 12.78 -21.36
N SER A 7 19.20 12.05 -20.71
CA SER A 7 18.08 12.62 -19.96
C SER A 7 18.08 12.10 -18.53
N TRP A 8 17.79 12.98 -17.59
CA TRP A 8 17.54 12.62 -16.21
C TRP A 8 16.17 13.11 -15.76
N TYR A 9 15.46 12.25 -15.05
CA TYR A 9 14.18 12.52 -14.42
C TYR A 9 14.26 12.08 -12.97
N SER A 10 13.67 12.89 -12.08
CA SER A 10 13.44 12.54 -10.69
C SER A 10 12.12 13.13 -10.23
N LEU A 11 11.38 12.31 -9.49
CA LEU A 11 10.16 12.68 -8.80
C LEU A 11 10.25 12.12 -7.39
N GLU A 12 9.96 12.97 -6.42
CA GLU A 12 9.78 12.56 -5.03
C GLU A 12 8.55 13.29 -4.48
N GLY A 13 7.74 12.59 -3.71
CA GLY A 13 6.58 13.21 -3.08
C GLY A 13 5.62 12.20 -2.48
N ASN A 14 4.45 12.71 -2.12
CA ASN A 14 3.39 11.92 -1.52
C ASN A 14 2.33 11.59 -2.57
N ARG A 15 1.66 10.44 -2.44
CA ARG A 15 0.64 10.04 -3.41
C ARG A 15 -0.59 10.96 -3.28
N PRO A 16 -1.15 11.48 -4.40
CA PRO A 16 -2.41 12.20 -4.36
C PRO A 16 -3.56 11.24 -4.04
N ASN A 17 -4.61 11.76 -3.41
CA ASN A 17 -5.83 10.99 -3.19
C ASN A 17 -6.50 10.69 -4.54
N THR A 18 -6.87 9.43 -4.80
CA THR A 18 -7.50 9.02 -6.07
C THR A 18 -8.96 8.59 -5.92
N THR A 19 -9.40 8.26 -4.70
CA THR A 19 -10.76 7.76 -4.41
C THR A 19 -11.15 8.15 -2.98
N THR A 20 -12.45 8.32 -2.70
CA THR A 20 -12.90 8.44 -1.30
C THR A 20 -12.87 7.07 -0.61
N PRO A 21 -12.59 7.02 0.71
CA PRO A 21 -12.61 5.78 1.48
C PRO A 21 -14.03 5.20 1.56
N ARG A 22 -14.13 3.92 1.95
CA ARG A 22 -15.42 3.30 2.29
C ARG A 22 -15.98 3.91 3.57
N ASP A 23 -17.28 4.11 3.63
CA ASP A 23 -17.96 4.73 4.75
C ASP A 23 -18.40 3.67 5.79
N ALA A 24 -17.68 3.61 6.91
CA ALA A 24 -18.08 2.84 8.09
C ALA A 24 -18.53 3.72 9.26
N ILE A 25 -18.87 5.00 8.99
CA ILE A 25 -19.37 5.95 9.98
C ILE A 25 -20.89 6.04 9.88
N THR A 26 -21.45 6.20 8.68
CA THR A 26 -22.89 6.41 8.49
C THR A 26 -23.71 5.23 9.01
N GLY A 27 -23.31 3.99 8.68
CA GLY A 27 -23.97 2.78 9.21
C GLY A 27 -23.94 2.71 10.73
N TRP A 28 -22.81 3.05 11.35
CA TRP A 28 -22.68 3.11 12.80
C TRP A 28 -23.54 4.20 13.45
N ARG A 29 -23.59 5.41 12.85
CA ARG A 29 -24.48 6.50 13.30
C ARG A 29 -25.95 6.10 13.24
N ASN A 30 -26.38 5.49 12.14
CA ASN A 30 -27.76 5.05 11.94
C ASN A 30 -28.22 3.98 12.94
N ASN A 31 -27.27 3.19 13.47
CA ASN A 31 -27.53 2.20 14.51
C ASN A 31 -27.43 2.76 15.94
N GLY A 32 -27.48 4.08 16.12
CA GLY A 32 -27.46 4.74 17.43
C GLY A 32 -26.07 4.87 18.04
N SER A 33 -25.02 4.83 17.21
CA SER A 33 -23.62 5.03 17.63
C SER A 33 -23.17 4.08 18.77
N PRO A 34 -23.31 2.76 18.59
CA PRO A 34 -22.99 1.79 19.64
C PRO A 34 -21.53 1.87 20.08
N LEU A 35 -21.29 1.86 21.38
CA LEU A 35 -19.97 1.79 22.02
C LEU A 35 -19.73 0.39 22.56
N TRP A 36 -18.49 -0.10 22.48
CA TRP A 36 -18.10 -1.43 22.88
C TRP A 36 -17.16 -1.39 24.10
N ASN A 37 -17.57 -2.10 25.15
CA ASN A 37 -16.71 -2.38 26.29
C ASN A 37 -16.13 -3.78 26.16
N PRO A 38 -14.85 -3.93 25.79
CA PRO A 38 -14.25 -5.25 25.62
C PRO A 38 -14.06 -6.00 26.95
N VAL A 39 -13.93 -5.29 28.08
CA VAL A 39 -13.67 -5.92 29.38
C VAL A 39 -14.93 -6.59 29.93
N THR A 40 -16.09 -5.95 29.77
CA THR A 40 -17.38 -6.52 30.19
C THR A 40 -18.11 -7.25 29.07
N SER A 41 -17.59 -7.21 27.84
CA SER A 41 -18.24 -7.70 26.62
C SER A 41 -19.66 -7.13 26.42
N ARG A 42 -19.86 -5.84 26.71
CA ARG A 42 -21.19 -5.18 26.64
C ARG A 42 -21.16 -4.02 25.66
N VAL A 43 -22.34 -3.68 25.16
CA VAL A 43 -22.54 -2.56 24.23
C VAL A 43 -23.39 -1.50 24.87
N THR A 44 -23.00 -0.23 24.73
CA THR A 44 -23.77 0.93 25.16
C THR A 44 -24.32 1.65 23.93
N VAL A 45 -25.64 1.81 23.83
CA VAL A 45 -26.30 2.55 22.75
C VAL A 45 -27.14 3.65 23.37
N ASN A 46 -26.97 4.89 22.91
CA ASN A 46 -27.69 6.06 23.44
C ASN A 46 -27.67 6.14 24.99
N GLY A 47 -26.53 5.81 25.60
CA GLY A 47 -26.34 5.82 27.06
C GLY A 47 -26.91 4.62 27.82
N VAL A 48 -27.53 3.65 27.14
CA VAL A 48 -28.06 2.42 27.76
C VAL A 48 -27.14 1.24 27.46
N THR A 49 -26.57 0.67 28.51
CA THR A 49 -25.73 -0.55 28.39
C THR A 49 -26.59 -1.80 28.32
N SER A 50 -26.22 -2.73 27.44
CA SER A 50 -26.89 -4.01 27.27
C SER A 50 -26.93 -4.82 28.58
N ALA A 51 -28.06 -5.48 28.83
CA ALA A 51 -28.20 -6.38 29.99
C ALA A 51 -27.33 -7.64 29.85
N GLY A 52 -27.25 -8.18 28.63
CA GLY A 52 -26.43 -9.33 28.28
C GLY A 52 -25.07 -8.96 27.68
N THR A 53 -24.21 -9.96 27.57
CA THR A 53 -22.90 -9.87 26.92
C THR A 53 -22.97 -10.30 25.47
N TYR A 54 -22.14 -9.71 24.61
CA TYR A 54 -21.98 -10.11 23.22
C TYR A 54 -20.68 -10.88 23.01
N GLY A 55 -20.77 -11.92 22.18
CA GLY A 55 -19.61 -12.67 21.71
C GLY A 55 -19.04 -12.07 20.43
N ILE A 56 -17.79 -12.43 20.13
CA ILE A 56 -17.05 -11.99 18.94
C ILE A 56 -17.73 -12.33 17.59
N SER A 57 -18.64 -13.32 17.57
CA SER A 57 -19.40 -13.76 16.40
C SER A 57 -20.83 -13.21 16.34
N ALA A 58 -21.27 -12.47 17.36
CA ALA A 58 -22.65 -12.01 17.50
C ALA A 58 -22.67 -10.55 17.99
N LEU A 59 -21.93 -9.67 17.33
CA LEU A 59 -21.95 -8.24 17.63
C LEU A 59 -23.24 -7.60 17.09
N PRO A 60 -23.81 -6.59 17.78
CA PRO A 60 -25.00 -5.90 17.30
C PRO A 60 -24.71 -5.05 16.05
N PRO A 61 -25.75 -4.68 15.29
CA PRO A 61 -25.63 -3.78 14.14
C PRO A 61 -24.83 -2.50 14.45
N GLY A 62 -24.06 -2.02 13.47
CA GLY A 62 -23.17 -0.88 13.63
C GLY A 62 -21.79 -1.23 14.20
N LEU A 63 -21.60 -2.42 14.77
CA LEU A 63 -20.30 -2.94 15.18
C LEU A 63 -19.93 -4.18 14.37
N ALA A 64 -18.74 -4.15 13.79
CA ALA A 64 -18.16 -5.29 13.13
C ALA A 64 -16.96 -5.76 13.93
N ASN A 65 -16.79 -7.07 13.98
CA ASN A 65 -15.58 -7.62 14.54
C ASN A 65 -14.39 -7.14 13.70
N ALA A 66 -13.33 -6.64 14.34
CA ALA A 66 -12.07 -6.29 13.68
C ALA A 66 -11.42 -7.49 12.94
N ALA A 67 -11.99 -8.68 13.10
CA ALA A 67 -11.72 -9.91 12.40
C ALA A 67 -11.89 -9.88 10.86
N GLY A 68 -12.57 -8.90 10.27
CA GLY A 68 -12.55 -8.69 8.80
C GLY A 68 -11.26 -8.05 8.28
N SER A 69 -10.46 -7.45 9.18
CA SER A 69 -9.26 -6.65 8.90
C SER A 69 -7.94 -7.30 9.37
N GLY A 70 -7.95 -8.61 9.64
CA GLY A 70 -6.77 -9.35 10.10
C GLY A 70 -7.01 -10.06 11.42
N ARG A 71 -7.82 -11.13 11.38
CA ARG A 71 -8.34 -12.00 12.46
C ARG A 71 -7.37 -12.47 13.54
N THR A 72 -6.13 -12.08 13.51
CA THR A 72 -5.04 -12.67 14.27
C THR A 72 -3.99 -11.61 14.67
N ASN A 73 -3.97 -10.44 14.03
CA ASN A 73 -2.80 -9.57 13.99
C ASN A 73 -2.65 -8.60 15.17
N SER A 74 -1.47 -8.01 15.26
CA SER A 74 -1.21 -6.82 16.08
C SER A 74 -1.91 -5.61 15.51
N THR A 75 -2.28 -4.67 16.37
CA THR A 75 -2.84 -3.37 15.98
C THR A 75 -1.97 -2.25 16.48
N VAL A 76 -1.79 -1.23 15.64
CA VAL A 76 -0.97 -0.04 15.91
C VAL A 76 -1.86 1.18 15.80
N PHE A 77 -1.94 1.97 16.86
CA PHE A 77 -2.72 3.20 16.92
C PHE A 77 -1.77 4.36 16.64
N VAL A 78 -1.91 4.97 15.47
CA VAL A 78 -1.09 6.08 14.99
C VAL A 78 -1.90 7.36 15.11
N ASP A 79 -1.53 8.25 16.02
CA ASP A 79 -2.19 9.54 16.16
C ASP A 79 -1.92 10.44 14.94
N GLY A 80 -2.67 11.54 14.79
CA GLY A 80 -2.59 12.42 13.63
C GLY A 80 -1.23 13.06 13.40
N ASN A 81 -0.39 13.15 14.45
CA ASN A 81 0.99 13.62 14.38
C ASN A 81 2.02 12.50 14.05
N GLY A 82 1.57 11.26 13.85
CA GLY A 82 2.42 10.10 13.56
C GLY A 82 2.92 9.36 14.81
N GLN A 83 2.59 9.79 16.02
CA GLN A 83 2.98 9.11 17.25
C GLN A 83 2.26 7.77 17.41
N ILE A 84 3.00 6.74 17.81
CA ILE A 84 2.42 5.45 18.19
C ILE A 84 1.94 5.54 19.64
N ALA A 85 0.63 5.54 19.84
CA ALA A 85 0.04 5.64 21.17
C ALA A 85 -0.29 4.29 21.79
N PHE A 86 -0.54 3.27 20.96
CA PHE A 86 -0.75 1.90 21.40
C PHE A 86 -0.25 0.92 20.35
N TRP A 87 0.41 -0.15 20.81
CA TRP A 87 0.76 -1.30 20.01
C TRP A 87 0.54 -2.57 20.83
N GLY A 88 -0.25 -3.50 20.30
CA GLY A 88 -0.62 -4.73 21.00
C GLY A 88 -1.50 -5.64 20.15
N PRO A 89 -1.88 -6.83 20.66
CA PRO A 89 -2.79 -7.71 19.96
C PRO A 89 -4.20 -7.12 19.95
N THR A 90 -5.01 -7.50 18.96
CA THR A 90 -6.43 -7.07 18.88
C THR A 90 -7.33 -7.76 19.91
N GLN A 91 -6.82 -8.77 20.63
CA GLN A 91 -7.54 -9.53 21.63
C GLN A 91 -6.59 -9.96 22.76
N ALA A 92 -7.07 -9.87 23.99
CA ALA A 92 -6.31 -10.23 25.18
C ALA A 92 -6.09 -11.74 25.30
N THR A 93 -5.13 -12.13 26.15
CA THR A 93 -4.74 -13.53 26.36
C THR A 93 -4.58 -13.84 27.84
N ALA A 94 -4.97 -15.05 28.24
CA ALA A 94 -4.65 -15.57 29.56
C ALA A 94 -3.33 -16.37 29.60
N THR A 95 -2.66 -16.57 28.46
CA THR A 95 -1.44 -17.38 28.36
C THR A 95 -0.18 -16.51 28.32
N ASN A 96 0.97 -17.16 28.19
CA ASN A 96 2.28 -16.50 28.06
C ASN A 96 2.64 -16.16 26.60
N SER A 97 1.66 -16.08 25.69
CA SER A 97 1.89 -15.69 24.31
C SER A 97 0.80 -14.72 23.81
N PRO A 98 1.15 -13.56 23.23
CA PRO A 98 0.18 -12.64 22.63
C PRO A 98 -0.49 -13.22 21.38
N ALA A 99 0.03 -14.33 20.82
CA ALA A 99 -0.62 -15.03 19.72
C ALA A 99 -1.83 -15.87 20.18
N ASP A 100 -1.88 -16.27 21.46
CA ASP A 100 -2.91 -17.15 22.01
C ASP A 100 -4.10 -16.35 22.54
N ARG A 101 -4.92 -15.82 21.64
CA ARG A 101 -5.99 -14.87 21.94
C ARG A 101 -7.22 -15.53 22.59
N SER A 102 -7.08 -15.91 23.85
CA SER A 102 -8.00 -16.79 24.57
C SER A 102 -9.10 -16.08 25.38
N GLN A 103 -9.11 -14.75 25.45
CA GLN A 103 -10.08 -13.99 26.26
C GLN A 103 -11.18 -13.34 25.41
N ALA A 104 -12.36 -13.15 25.98
CA ALA A 104 -13.47 -12.39 25.36
C ALA A 104 -13.28 -10.85 25.39
N VAL A 105 -12.03 -10.39 25.52
CA VAL A 105 -11.63 -8.98 25.49
C VAL A 105 -10.95 -8.71 24.15
N PHE A 106 -11.69 -8.12 23.21
CA PHE A 106 -11.24 -7.91 21.83
C PHE A 106 -11.73 -6.57 21.27
N LEU A 107 -11.01 -5.99 20.31
CA LEU A 107 -11.43 -4.77 19.62
C LEU A 107 -12.50 -5.06 18.56
N VAL A 108 -13.36 -4.06 18.38
CA VAL A 108 -14.29 -3.97 17.25
C VAL A 108 -13.94 -2.79 16.35
N ASN A 109 -14.50 -2.80 15.14
CA ASN A 109 -14.54 -1.66 14.24
C ASN A 109 -16.00 -1.19 14.11
N SER A 110 -16.21 0.08 13.78
CA SER A 110 -17.53 0.50 13.31
C SER A 110 -17.87 -0.23 12.00
N ALA A 111 -19.14 -0.58 11.80
CA ALA A 111 -19.60 -1.29 10.63
C ALA A 111 -20.14 -0.32 9.56
N PRO A 112 -19.82 -0.55 8.27
CA PRO A 112 -20.54 0.10 7.18
C PRO A 112 -22.02 -0.31 7.19
N GLU A 113 -22.85 0.48 6.53
CA GLU A 113 -24.24 0.10 6.30
C GLU A 113 -24.29 -1.20 5.48
N ASP A 114 -25.14 -2.14 5.89
CA ASP A 114 -25.29 -3.41 5.17
C ASP A 114 -25.69 -3.15 3.72
N VAL A 115 -25.10 -3.92 2.81
CA VAL A 115 -25.50 -3.91 1.40
C VAL A 115 -26.98 -4.24 1.33
N ARG A 116 -27.76 -3.25 0.87
CA ARG A 116 -29.22 -3.24 0.81
C ARG A 116 -29.81 -4.63 0.55
N THR A 117 -30.57 -5.15 1.52
CA THR A 117 -31.38 -6.37 1.38
C THR A 117 -32.16 -6.32 0.06
N GLY A 118 -31.92 -7.29 -0.83
CA GLY A 118 -32.59 -7.36 -2.14
C GLY A 118 -31.84 -6.69 -3.31
N GLN A 119 -30.61 -6.19 -3.13
CA GLN A 119 -29.79 -5.63 -4.22
C GLN A 119 -28.46 -6.39 -4.42
N PRO A 120 -28.50 -7.68 -4.85
CA PRO A 120 -27.32 -8.54 -4.96
C PRO A 120 -26.29 -8.07 -6.01
N LEU A 121 -26.66 -7.14 -6.90
CA LEU A 121 -25.79 -6.60 -7.94
C LEU A 121 -24.86 -5.47 -7.46
N PHE A 122 -25.03 -4.98 -6.22
CA PHE A 122 -24.19 -3.92 -5.64
C PHE A 122 -23.53 -4.37 -4.32
N PRO A 123 -22.67 -5.39 -4.31
CA PRO A 123 -22.14 -6.03 -3.10
C PRO A 123 -21.14 -5.19 -2.29
N ALA A 124 -20.88 -3.94 -2.68
CA ALA A 124 -19.82 -3.12 -2.09
C ALA A 124 -20.39 -2.07 -1.12
N ASN A 125 -19.74 -1.94 0.04
CA ASN A 125 -20.04 -0.88 1.00
C ASN A 125 -19.97 0.50 0.34
N PRO A 126 -20.83 1.46 0.69
CA PRO A 126 -20.79 2.80 0.11
C PRO A 126 -19.44 3.49 0.37
N ASN A 127 -19.03 4.36 -0.55
CA ASN A 127 -17.93 5.28 -0.31
C ASN A 127 -18.44 6.51 0.44
N VAL A 128 -17.55 7.19 1.17
CA VAL A 128 -17.86 8.49 1.76
C VAL A 128 -18.23 9.46 0.63
N SER A 129 -19.44 10.00 0.71
CA SER A 129 -20.05 10.88 -0.30
C SER A 129 -20.31 12.30 0.20
N SER A 130 -20.13 12.55 1.51
CA SER A 130 -20.35 13.85 2.14
C SER A 130 -19.02 14.53 2.49
N ARG A 131 -18.85 15.78 2.03
CA ARG A 131 -17.70 16.61 2.43
C ARG A 131 -17.70 17.00 3.90
N ALA A 132 -18.86 16.96 4.56
CA ALA A 132 -18.93 17.17 6.00
C ALA A 132 -18.29 16.03 6.81
N MET A 133 -18.17 14.84 6.22
CA MET A 133 -17.47 13.71 6.84
C MET A 133 -16.01 13.64 6.40
N TYR A 134 -15.73 13.92 5.13
CA TYR A 134 -14.38 13.99 4.60
C TYR A 134 -14.31 15.02 3.47
N ASP A 135 -13.65 16.15 3.71
CA ASP A 135 -13.42 17.14 2.67
C ASP A 135 -12.21 16.76 1.78
N TRP A 136 -12.48 15.95 0.76
CA TRP A 136 -11.49 15.54 -0.24
C TRP A 136 -10.95 16.68 -1.11
N SER A 137 -11.48 17.91 -1.00
CA SER A 137 -10.95 19.07 -1.73
C SER A 137 -9.76 19.72 -1.03
N SER A 138 -9.59 19.47 0.28
CA SER A 138 -8.54 20.08 1.11
C SER A 138 -7.68 19.04 1.83
N ILE A 139 -8.21 17.85 2.12
CA ILE A 139 -7.52 16.81 2.90
C ILE A 139 -7.11 15.64 2.01
N ASN A 140 -5.84 15.23 2.10
CA ASN A 140 -5.31 14.06 1.40
C ASN A 140 -5.11 12.88 2.37
N LEU A 141 -6.02 11.91 2.34
CA LEU A 141 -5.89 10.69 3.16
C LEU A 141 -4.76 9.74 2.70
N ALA A 142 -4.27 9.90 1.46
CA ALA A 142 -3.11 9.17 0.96
C ALA A 142 -1.78 9.89 1.28
N ALA A 143 -1.78 10.95 2.10
CA ALA A 143 -0.61 11.75 2.41
C ALA A 143 0.54 10.96 3.07
N VAL A 144 0.26 9.83 3.74
CA VAL A 144 1.30 8.94 4.30
C VAL A 144 2.02 8.09 3.26
N ASN A 145 1.45 7.96 2.05
CA ASN A 145 2.08 7.21 0.99
C ASN A 145 3.22 8.01 0.38
N ARG A 146 4.35 7.37 0.13
CA ARG A 146 5.53 7.99 -0.49
C ARG A 146 5.86 7.33 -1.81
N LEU A 147 6.31 8.14 -2.76
CA LEU A 147 6.84 7.68 -4.02
C LEU A 147 8.16 8.40 -4.33
N ARG A 148 9.07 7.65 -4.94
CA ARG A 148 10.28 8.19 -5.53
C ARG A 148 10.56 7.46 -6.83
N ASP A 149 10.55 8.19 -7.93
CA ASP A 149 10.84 7.66 -9.26
C ASP A 149 12.06 8.39 -9.80
N THR A 150 13.02 7.65 -10.33
CA THR A 150 14.16 8.21 -11.06
C THR A 150 14.33 7.46 -12.37
N ALA A 151 14.68 8.18 -13.42
CA ALA A 151 15.00 7.60 -14.72
C ALA A 151 16.20 8.32 -15.34
N ARG A 152 17.15 7.52 -15.82
CA ARG A 152 18.32 7.96 -16.59
C ARG A 152 18.23 7.27 -17.92
N THR A 153 18.22 8.04 -19.00
CA THR A 153 18.34 7.47 -20.35
C THR A 153 19.57 8.04 -21.05
N ALA A 154 20.30 7.18 -21.73
CA ALA A 154 21.44 7.53 -22.56
C ALA A 154 21.25 6.93 -23.95
N ARG A 155 21.50 7.74 -24.98
CA ARG A 155 21.45 7.32 -26.38
C ARG A 155 22.74 7.73 -27.08
N LEU A 156 23.33 6.82 -27.83
CA LEU A 156 24.48 7.07 -28.69
C LEU A 156 24.18 6.59 -30.12
N GLU A 157 24.22 7.56 -31.03
CA GLU A 157 23.98 7.55 -32.48
C GLU A 157 25.19 7.59 -33.39
N LEU A 158 25.55 6.56 -34.15
CA LEU A 158 26.54 6.68 -35.22
C LEU A 158 25.91 6.43 -36.59
N GLU A 159 26.05 7.40 -37.48
CA GLU A 159 25.70 7.27 -38.90
C GLU A 159 26.92 7.61 -39.76
N GLN A 160 27.30 6.72 -40.67
CA GLN A 160 28.45 6.94 -41.54
C GLN A 160 28.21 6.37 -42.92
N ILE A 161 28.48 7.17 -43.95
CA ILE A 161 28.64 6.67 -45.32
C ILE A 161 30.14 6.45 -45.53
N PHE A 162 30.54 5.19 -45.70
CA PHE A 162 31.94 4.82 -45.92
C PHE A 162 32.34 4.93 -47.38
N LEU A 163 31.43 4.58 -48.29
CA LEU A 163 31.65 4.65 -49.74
C LEU A 163 30.52 5.45 -50.36
N ARG A 164 30.87 6.41 -51.21
CA ARG A 164 29.90 7.16 -52.02
C ARG A 164 30.49 7.48 -53.39
N THR A 165 30.24 6.61 -54.34
CA THR A 165 30.73 6.73 -55.72
C THR A 165 29.61 6.40 -56.71
N PRO A 166 29.79 6.69 -58.02
CA PRO A 166 28.84 6.23 -59.03
C PRO A 166 28.68 4.69 -59.08
N LEU A 167 29.71 3.93 -58.68
CA LEU A 167 29.70 2.46 -58.69
C LEU A 167 29.08 1.88 -57.42
N GLN A 168 29.33 2.47 -56.25
CA GLN A 168 28.96 1.84 -54.99
C GLN A 168 28.68 2.84 -53.88
N THR A 169 27.75 2.47 -53.00
CA THR A 169 27.46 3.16 -51.73
C THR A 169 27.44 2.15 -50.59
N LEU A 170 28.13 2.47 -49.50
CA LEU A 170 28.12 1.71 -48.26
C LEU A 170 27.79 2.66 -47.10
N ALA A 171 26.67 2.41 -46.42
CA ALA A 171 26.20 3.20 -45.30
C ALA A 171 25.97 2.31 -44.07
N LEU A 172 26.31 2.85 -42.91
CA LEU A 172 26.13 2.22 -41.60
C LEU A 172 25.36 3.15 -40.68
N GLN A 173 24.44 2.57 -39.92
CA GLN A 173 23.85 3.16 -38.74
C GLN A 173 24.04 2.21 -37.56
N ALA A 174 24.58 2.71 -36.45
CA ALA A 174 24.73 1.97 -35.21
C ALA A 174 24.15 2.79 -34.06
N GLY A 175 23.42 2.15 -33.16
CA GLY A 175 22.74 2.80 -32.05
C GLY A 175 22.91 2.02 -30.75
N PHE A 176 23.11 2.75 -29.66
CA PHE A 176 23.05 2.24 -28.30
C PHE A 176 22.05 3.06 -27.50
N PHE A 177 21.20 2.38 -26.74
CA PHE A 177 20.27 3.00 -25.81
C PHE A 177 20.33 2.27 -24.47
N ARG A 178 20.50 3.03 -23.40
CA ARG A 178 20.41 2.55 -22.02
C ARG A 178 19.32 3.31 -21.28
N GLU A 179 18.51 2.57 -20.55
CA GLU A 179 17.57 3.08 -19.58
C GLU A 179 17.88 2.44 -18.22
N ASP A 180 18.05 3.29 -17.21
CA ASP A 180 18.22 2.90 -15.82
C ASP A 180 17.16 3.65 -15.00
N THR A 181 16.19 2.90 -14.49
CA THR A 181 15.12 3.44 -13.68
C THR A 181 15.07 2.79 -12.32
N TYR A 182 14.71 3.59 -11.32
CA TYR A 182 14.44 3.12 -9.98
C TYR A 182 13.14 3.75 -9.50
N ARG A 183 12.23 2.88 -9.07
CA ARG A 183 10.97 3.25 -8.43
C ARG A 183 10.92 2.71 -7.02
N TYR A 184 10.70 3.59 -6.06
CA TYR A 184 10.31 3.25 -4.70
C TYR A 184 8.86 3.68 -4.48
N ARG A 185 8.04 2.78 -3.95
CA ARG A 185 6.70 3.10 -3.47
C ARG A 185 6.49 2.57 -2.07
N ARG A 186 5.83 3.38 -1.25
CA ARG A 186 5.28 3.01 0.05
C ARG A 186 3.80 3.35 0.03
N ASP A 187 2.99 2.36 -0.31
CA ASP A 187 1.55 2.46 -0.42
C ASP A 187 0.91 1.88 0.86
N LEU A 188 0.65 2.75 1.84
CA LEU A 188 -0.02 2.40 3.09
C LEU A 188 -1.54 2.46 2.93
N VAL A 189 -2.06 3.53 2.32
CA VAL A 189 -3.50 3.79 2.17
C VAL A 189 -3.91 3.72 0.68
N GLY A 190 -5.14 3.29 0.39
CA GLY A 190 -5.78 3.57 -0.91
C GLY A 190 -5.22 2.80 -2.11
N THR A 191 -4.72 1.58 -1.92
CA THR A 191 -4.53 0.64 -3.04
C THR A 191 -5.92 0.14 -3.44
N ALA A 192 -6.45 0.62 -4.57
CA ALA A 192 -7.78 0.24 -5.02
C ALA A 192 -7.85 -1.28 -5.24
N ASP A 193 -8.68 -1.97 -4.47
CA ASP A 193 -9.09 -3.33 -4.74
C ASP A 193 -10.57 -3.33 -5.14
N SER A 194 -10.90 -4.18 -6.12
CA SER A 194 -12.28 -4.32 -6.59
C SER A 194 -13.16 -5.11 -5.61
N GLN A 195 -12.57 -5.72 -4.58
CA GLN A 195 -13.20 -6.72 -3.70
C GLN A 195 -12.74 -6.63 -2.23
N GLY A 196 -11.91 -5.66 -1.85
CA GLY A 196 -11.37 -5.59 -0.49
C GLY A 196 -11.62 -4.25 0.20
N SER A 197 -11.36 -4.24 1.50
CA SER A 197 -11.60 -3.12 2.42
C SER A 197 -10.34 -2.27 2.50
N ALA A 198 -9.77 -1.87 1.36
CA ALA A 198 -8.62 -0.97 1.38
C ALA A 198 -9.08 0.47 1.71
N GLY A 199 -8.92 0.86 2.98
CA GLY A 199 -9.18 2.23 3.45
C GLY A 199 -10.63 2.49 3.79
N ASN A 200 -11.20 1.73 4.73
CA ASN A 200 -12.44 2.14 5.39
C ASN A 200 -12.16 3.30 6.35
N LEU A 201 -13.06 4.28 6.34
CA LEU A 201 -13.11 5.34 7.33
C LEU A 201 -14.02 4.88 8.47
N PHE A 202 -13.42 4.65 9.64
CA PHE A 202 -14.07 4.10 10.82
C PHE A 202 -14.19 5.14 11.92
N ILE A 203 -15.08 4.87 12.88
CA ILE A 203 -15.05 5.45 14.23
C ILE A 203 -14.50 4.41 15.19
N ASP A 204 -13.63 4.84 16.10
CA ASP A 204 -13.21 3.98 17.21
C ASP A 204 -14.29 3.92 18.29
N ALA A 205 -15.07 2.84 18.26
CA ALA A 205 -16.15 2.60 19.21
C ALA A 205 -15.69 1.89 20.51
N ASN A 206 -14.40 1.61 20.69
CA ASN A 206 -13.91 0.81 21.81
C ASN A 206 -13.68 1.70 23.04
N GLU A 207 -14.39 1.44 24.15
CA GLU A 207 -14.23 2.20 25.40
C GLU A 207 -12.91 1.91 26.12
N ARG A 208 -12.38 0.70 25.93
CA ARG A 208 -11.13 0.23 26.51
C ARG A 208 -10.26 -0.46 25.46
N LEU A 209 -8.96 -0.47 25.70
CA LEU A 209 -7.99 -1.20 24.89
C LEU A 209 -7.94 -2.68 25.30
N PRO A 210 -7.32 -3.57 24.50
CA PRO A 210 -7.23 -5.01 24.80
C PRO A 210 -6.47 -5.33 26.07
N ASP A 211 -5.71 -4.38 26.62
CA ASP A 211 -5.04 -4.51 27.90
C ASP A 211 -5.88 -4.01 29.09
N GLY A 212 -7.13 -3.61 28.84
CA GLY A 212 -8.08 -3.12 29.85
C GLY A 212 -7.98 -1.64 30.18
N SER A 213 -6.95 -0.94 29.69
CA SER A 213 -6.81 0.51 29.91
C SER A 213 -7.89 1.31 29.16
N VAL A 214 -8.18 2.52 29.62
CA VAL A 214 -9.15 3.42 28.94
C VAL A 214 -8.62 3.77 27.56
N ASN A 215 -9.47 3.71 26.53
CA ASN A 215 -9.08 4.07 25.18
C ASN A 215 -9.11 5.61 25.00
N PRO A 216 -7.97 6.29 24.81
CA PRO A 216 -7.95 7.73 24.59
C PRO A 216 -8.48 8.13 23.20
N PHE A 217 -8.71 7.16 22.32
CA PHE A 217 -9.20 7.38 20.96
C PHE A 217 -10.69 7.15 20.78
N LEU A 218 -11.43 6.85 21.85
CA LEU A 218 -12.87 6.63 21.79
C LEU A 218 -13.58 7.78 21.05
N GLY A 219 -14.38 7.43 20.06
CA GLY A 219 -15.15 8.36 19.24
C GLY A 219 -14.37 9.00 18.09
N ARG A 220 -13.04 8.81 18.01
CA ARG A 220 -12.21 9.41 16.97
C ARG A 220 -12.33 8.68 15.64
N THR A 221 -12.26 9.45 14.56
CA THR A 221 -12.22 8.92 13.19
C THR A 221 -10.83 8.39 12.83
N TYR A 222 -10.76 7.21 12.23
CA TYR A 222 -9.50 6.64 11.76
C TYR A 222 -9.64 5.90 10.42
N ILE A 223 -8.51 5.77 9.71
CA ILE A 223 -8.38 4.91 8.54
C ILE A 223 -7.73 3.60 8.94
N GLY A 224 -8.42 2.51 8.59
CA GLY A 224 -7.89 1.16 8.72
C GLY A 224 -6.95 0.80 7.58
N VAL A 225 -5.71 0.43 7.92
CA VAL A 225 -4.70 0.00 6.96
C VAL A 225 -4.22 -1.41 7.31
N TRP A 226 -4.46 -2.33 6.38
CA TRP A 226 -4.00 -3.71 6.48
C TRP A 226 -2.98 -4.02 5.41
N ARG A 227 -1.88 -4.69 5.80
CA ARG A 227 -0.80 -5.13 4.90
C ARG A 227 -0.34 -4.01 3.94
N PRO A 228 0.20 -2.90 4.47
CA PRO A 228 0.80 -1.89 3.63
C PRO A 228 1.81 -2.51 2.66
N SER A 229 1.83 -2.02 1.43
CA SER A 229 2.73 -2.51 0.38
C SER A 229 3.82 -1.50 0.16
N SER A 230 5.05 -1.86 0.52
CA SER A 230 6.23 -1.06 0.16
C SER A 230 7.10 -1.87 -0.78
N TYR A 231 7.59 -1.27 -1.86
CA TYR A 231 8.44 -1.98 -2.80
C TYR A 231 9.39 -1.06 -3.55
N GLU A 232 10.50 -1.66 -3.97
CA GLU A 232 11.45 -1.11 -4.92
C GLU A 232 11.41 -1.89 -6.23
N GLN A 233 11.51 -1.19 -7.34
CA GLN A 233 11.48 -1.73 -8.70
C GLN A 233 12.59 -1.10 -9.54
N PRO A 234 13.86 -1.52 -9.37
CA PRO A 234 14.92 -1.15 -10.28
C PRO A 234 14.74 -1.89 -11.63
N LEU A 235 15.01 -1.19 -12.72
CA LEU A 235 15.05 -1.71 -14.07
C LEU A 235 16.26 -1.11 -14.78
N VAL A 236 17.10 -1.98 -15.34
CA VAL A 236 18.12 -1.61 -16.30
C VAL A 236 17.79 -2.28 -17.62
N ARG A 237 17.84 -1.52 -18.70
CA ARG A 237 17.60 -1.99 -20.05
C ARG A 237 18.62 -1.40 -21.01
N ASP A 238 19.29 -2.27 -21.75
CA ASP A 238 20.22 -1.90 -22.82
C ASP A 238 19.67 -2.39 -24.17
N THR A 239 19.82 -1.57 -25.21
CA THR A 239 19.44 -1.90 -26.59
C THR A 239 20.59 -1.49 -27.50
N TRP A 240 21.07 -2.44 -28.30
CA TRP A 240 22.07 -2.24 -29.33
C TRP A 240 21.43 -2.49 -30.68
N ARG A 241 21.62 -1.59 -31.65
CA ARG A 241 21.10 -1.73 -33.00
C ARG A 241 22.22 -1.48 -34.01
N LEU A 242 22.28 -2.30 -35.04
CA LEU A 242 23.18 -2.16 -36.18
C LEU A 242 22.39 -2.33 -37.48
N GLN A 243 22.53 -1.38 -38.40
CA GLN A 243 21.97 -1.45 -39.74
C GLN A 243 23.05 -1.10 -40.76
N LEU A 244 23.20 -1.96 -41.76
CA LEU A 244 24.16 -1.80 -42.85
C LEU A 244 23.40 -1.82 -44.17
N ALA A 245 23.72 -0.89 -45.07
CA ALA A 245 23.16 -0.84 -46.41
C ALA A 245 24.28 -0.71 -47.44
N TYR A 246 24.30 -1.62 -48.41
CA TYR A 246 25.23 -1.63 -49.53
C TYR A 246 24.48 -1.60 -50.85
N THR A 247 24.91 -0.73 -51.75
CA THR A 247 24.44 -0.68 -53.14
C THR A 247 25.63 -0.76 -54.07
N LEU A 248 25.55 -1.64 -55.06
CA LEU A 248 26.48 -1.75 -56.18
C LEU A 248 25.70 -1.46 -57.46
N ASP A 249 26.14 -0.47 -58.23
CA ASP A 249 25.53 0.00 -59.49
C ASP A 249 26.58 0.12 -60.61
N PRO A 250 27.02 -1.01 -61.19
CA PRO A 250 27.96 -1.02 -62.30
C PRO A 250 27.38 -0.37 -63.56
N ALA A 251 26.06 -0.39 -63.70
CA ALA A 251 25.35 0.19 -64.84
C ALA A 251 25.50 1.71 -64.92
N ARG A 252 25.57 2.38 -63.76
CA ARG A 252 25.81 3.82 -63.66
C ARG A 252 27.29 4.19 -63.80
N ALA A 253 28.21 3.29 -63.48
CA ALA A 253 29.65 3.59 -63.46
C ALA A 253 30.40 3.20 -64.76
N LYS A 254 29.97 2.15 -65.48
CA LYS A 254 30.68 1.64 -66.67
C LYS A 254 29.71 1.20 -67.78
N PRO A 255 29.81 1.75 -69.02
CA PRO A 255 28.92 1.40 -70.13
C PRO A 255 28.86 -0.10 -70.48
N GLY A 256 30.00 -0.81 -70.40
CA GLY A 256 30.08 -2.25 -70.71
C GLY A 256 29.50 -3.19 -69.64
N LEU A 257 29.13 -2.67 -68.47
CA LEU A 257 28.59 -3.45 -67.34
C LEU A 257 27.11 -3.14 -67.05
N ARG A 258 26.43 -2.44 -67.96
CA ARG A 258 25.00 -2.07 -67.81
C ARG A 258 24.07 -3.26 -67.62
N TRP A 259 24.40 -4.40 -68.23
CA TRP A 259 23.61 -5.62 -68.14
C TRP A 259 23.58 -6.25 -66.74
N LEU A 260 24.56 -5.95 -65.88
CA LEU A 260 24.59 -6.43 -64.50
C LEU A 260 23.53 -5.73 -63.62
N GLY A 261 23.07 -4.54 -64.02
CA GLY A 261 22.05 -3.79 -63.27
C GLY A 261 22.51 -3.35 -61.88
N ARG A 262 21.56 -2.94 -61.04
CA ARG A 262 21.81 -2.48 -59.66
C ARG A 262 21.55 -3.61 -58.67
N HIS A 263 22.48 -3.84 -57.75
CA HIS A 263 22.35 -4.76 -56.63
C HIS A 263 22.27 -4.00 -55.31
N GLN A 264 21.38 -4.43 -54.42
CA GLN A 264 21.19 -3.84 -53.09
C GLN A 264 21.19 -4.93 -52.03
N LEU A 265 21.94 -4.72 -50.96
CA LEU A 265 22.01 -5.61 -49.80
C LEU A 265 21.81 -4.79 -48.54
N SER A 266 21.01 -5.30 -47.60
CA SER A 266 20.84 -4.70 -46.28
C SER A 266 20.98 -5.75 -45.18
N GLY A 267 21.72 -5.41 -44.13
CA GLY A 267 21.82 -6.19 -42.89
C GLY A 267 21.23 -5.41 -41.72
N TYR A 268 20.57 -6.13 -40.80
CA TYR A 268 20.01 -5.57 -39.58
C TYR A 268 20.27 -6.52 -38.41
N SER A 269 20.68 -5.97 -37.27
CA SER A 269 20.84 -6.71 -36.01
C SER A 269 20.39 -5.83 -34.85
N GLU A 270 19.68 -6.43 -33.90
CA GLU A 270 19.29 -5.78 -32.65
C GLU A 270 19.46 -6.74 -31.49
N TYR A 271 20.10 -6.28 -30.43
CA TYR A 271 20.24 -7.01 -29.17
C TYR A 271 19.63 -6.18 -28.04
N LYS A 272 18.83 -6.83 -27.21
CA LYS A 272 18.14 -6.23 -26.07
C LYS A 272 18.42 -7.07 -24.84
N ASP A 273 18.86 -6.41 -23.79
CA ASP A 273 18.96 -7.00 -22.46
C ASP A 273 18.19 -6.15 -21.46
N ALA A 274 17.47 -6.81 -20.55
CA ALA A 274 16.69 -6.12 -19.54
C ALA A 274 16.66 -6.94 -18.26
N VAL A 275 17.07 -6.30 -17.16
CA VAL A 275 17.00 -6.87 -15.82
C VAL A 275 16.08 -6.00 -14.98
N GLN A 276 14.99 -6.58 -14.53
CA GLN A 276 14.05 -5.97 -13.61
C GLN A 276 14.01 -6.76 -12.30
N ARG A 277 13.97 -6.06 -11.16
CA ARG A 277 13.74 -6.68 -9.85
C ARG A 277 12.53 -6.06 -9.18
N ARG A 278 11.94 -6.78 -8.23
CA ARG A 278 10.98 -6.24 -7.28
C ARG A 278 11.37 -6.68 -5.88
N ILE A 279 11.73 -5.72 -5.04
CA ILE A 279 12.06 -5.96 -3.63
C ILE A 279 10.88 -5.44 -2.84
N SER A 280 10.24 -6.30 -2.04
CA SER A 280 9.05 -5.92 -1.26
C SER A 280 9.40 -5.86 0.22
N TYR A 281 8.87 -4.84 0.90
CA TYR A 281 9.07 -4.56 2.31
C TYR A 281 7.73 -4.52 3.02
N ARG A 282 7.74 -4.87 4.31
CA ARG A 282 6.60 -4.75 5.21
C ARG A 282 7.07 -4.26 6.56
N ASP A 283 6.19 -3.52 7.21
CA ASP A 283 6.40 -3.13 8.60
C ASP A 283 5.97 -4.29 9.50
N ALA A 284 6.89 -4.76 10.35
CA ALA A 284 6.67 -5.89 11.22
C ALA A 284 7.40 -5.73 12.56
N LEU A 285 6.96 -6.45 13.58
CA LEU A 285 7.72 -6.65 14.81
C LEU A 285 8.95 -7.50 14.50
N VAL A 286 10.15 -6.95 14.73
CA VAL A 286 11.42 -7.61 14.41
C VAL A 286 12.24 -8.03 15.63
N SER A 287 11.88 -7.55 16.82
CA SER A 287 12.51 -7.91 18.09
C SER A 287 12.33 -9.39 18.43
N ASN A 288 13.25 -9.91 19.24
CA ASN A 288 13.18 -11.28 19.75
C ASN A 288 12.44 -11.30 21.07
N HIS A 289 11.51 -12.25 21.21
CA HIS A 289 10.72 -12.45 22.41
C HIS A 289 10.57 -13.95 22.65
N GLU A 290 10.44 -14.38 23.90
CA GLU A 290 10.33 -15.81 24.27
C GLU A 290 9.12 -16.49 23.62
N TRP A 291 8.02 -15.76 23.43
CA TRP A 291 6.81 -16.23 22.76
C TRP A 291 6.92 -16.27 21.23
N LEU A 292 8.07 -15.87 20.67
CA LEU A 292 8.39 -16.03 19.26
C LEU A 292 9.54 -17.01 19.09
N ALA A 293 9.24 -18.17 18.51
CA ALA A 293 10.26 -19.16 18.20
C ALA A 293 11.40 -18.55 17.33
N PRO A 294 12.66 -18.92 17.58
CA PRO A 294 13.78 -18.54 16.73
C PRO A 294 13.55 -18.95 15.26
N GLY A 295 13.97 -18.09 14.32
CA GLY A 295 13.87 -18.37 12.88
C GLY A 295 12.50 -18.11 12.24
N VAL A 296 11.48 -17.69 13.02
CA VAL A 296 10.18 -17.31 12.47
C VAL A 296 10.28 -16.06 11.59
N ALA A 297 9.74 -16.16 10.37
CA ALA A 297 9.71 -15.06 9.42
C ALA A 297 8.79 -13.92 9.90
N ARG A 298 9.40 -12.81 10.34
CA ARG A 298 8.71 -11.65 10.94
C ARG A 298 7.72 -10.95 10.01
N ALA A 299 8.02 -10.90 8.72
CA ALA A 299 7.24 -10.20 7.70
C ALA A 299 6.36 -11.14 6.85
N ASP A 300 6.26 -12.42 7.21
CA ASP A 300 5.45 -13.41 6.50
C ASP A 300 3.95 -13.14 6.69
N PRO A 301 3.11 -13.24 5.63
CA PRO A 301 1.67 -13.04 5.75
C PRO A 301 0.94 -14.03 6.68
N SER A 302 1.56 -15.16 7.01
CA SER A 302 1.07 -16.18 7.95
C SER A 302 1.53 -15.97 9.38
N THR A 303 2.59 -15.16 9.61
CA THR A 303 3.01 -14.81 10.97
C THR A 303 2.09 -13.74 11.50
N VAL A 304 1.35 -14.12 12.52
CA VAL A 304 0.13 -13.44 12.93
C VAL A 304 0.44 -12.15 13.71
N VAL A 305 1.15 -12.28 14.82
CA VAL A 305 1.33 -11.21 15.80
C VAL A 305 2.43 -10.22 15.39
N THR A 306 3.31 -10.60 14.47
CA THR A 306 4.35 -9.70 13.98
C THR A 306 3.88 -8.77 12.87
N ILE A 307 2.72 -9.05 12.26
CA ILE A 307 2.11 -8.21 11.22
C ILE A 307 1.10 -7.27 11.85
N ASN A 308 1.12 -6.01 11.40
CA ASN A 308 0.33 -4.94 11.99
C ASN A 308 -0.88 -4.55 11.13
N TYR A 309 -1.98 -4.27 11.82
CA TYR A 309 -3.12 -3.49 11.34
C TYR A 309 -3.01 -2.07 11.91
N PHE A 310 -2.78 -1.10 11.04
CA PHE A 310 -2.61 0.29 11.46
C PHE A 310 -3.96 1.01 11.49
N ARG A 311 -4.19 1.74 12.58
CA ARG A 311 -5.29 2.69 12.73
C ARG A 311 -4.67 4.08 12.70
N TYR A 312 -4.77 4.77 11.57
CA TYR A 312 -4.34 6.15 11.45
C TYR A 312 -5.48 7.08 11.83
N TYR A 313 -5.39 7.72 12.98
CA TYR A 313 -6.40 8.67 13.44
C TYR A 313 -6.30 9.96 12.65
N VAL A 314 -7.41 10.33 12.02
CA VAL A 314 -7.51 11.45 11.07
C VAL A 314 -8.54 12.49 11.51
N GLY A 315 -9.25 12.24 12.61
CA GLY A 315 -10.14 13.20 13.25
C GLY A 315 -10.03 13.18 14.77
N ASP A 316 -10.64 14.18 15.39
CA ASP A 316 -10.88 14.24 16.82
C ASP A 316 -12.17 13.48 17.21
N ALA A 317 -12.59 13.60 18.47
CA ALA A 317 -13.79 12.93 18.98
C ALA A 317 -15.09 13.74 18.79
N ALA A 318 -14.98 14.97 18.30
CA ALA A 318 -16.08 15.85 17.95
C ALA A 318 -16.41 15.70 16.45
N GLY A 319 -17.68 15.85 16.08
CA GLY A 319 -18.09 15.90 14.66
C GLY A 319 -18.00 14.57 13.87
N GLN A 320 -17.18 13.61 14.31
CA GLN A 320 -17.01 12.28 13.69
C GLN A 320 -16.69 12.40 12.19
N ASN A 321 -15.77 13.30 11.87
CA ASN A 321 -15.32 13.67 10.54
C ASN A 321 -13.80 13.50 10.43
N VAL A 322 -13.25 13.77 9.24
CA VAL A 322 -11.83 13.89 8.98
C VAL A 322 -11.42 15.34 9.15
N ASP A 323 -10.44 15.59 10.01
CA ASP A 323 -9.89 16.92 10.30
C ASP A 323 -8.53 17.13 9.65
N GLN A 324 -7.77 16.05 9.42
CA GLN A 324 -6.41 16.13 8.87
C GLN A 324 -6.05 14.89 8.04
N GLY A 325 -5.03 15.05 7.19
CA GLY A 325 -4.38 13.92 6.54
C GLY A 325 -3.53 13.15 7.55
N PRO A 326 -3.41 11.82 7.41
CA PRO A 326 -2.58 11.04 8.32
C PRO A 326 -1.09 11.42 8.17
N ALA A 327 -0.35 11.38 9.28
CA ALA A 327 1.10 11.52 9.29
C ALA A 327 1.79 10.15 9.40
N ALA A 328 2.99 10.04 8.81
CA ALA A 328 3.77 8.82 8.89
C ALA A 328 4.34 8.64 10.30
N PHE A 329 4.29 7.43 10.84
CA PHE A 329 5.01 7.09 12.06
C PHE A 329 6.50 6.87 11.77
N ALA A 330 7.34 7.07 12.79
CA ALA A 330 8.77 6.79 12.71
C ALA A 330 9.03 5.29 12.96
N LEU A 331 9.92 4.67 12.19
CA LEU A 331 10.39 3.31 12.50
C LEU A 331 11.26 3.36 13.76
N GLY A 332 11.09 2.40 14.66
CA GLY A 332 11.83 2.36 15.91
C GLY A 332 11.27 1.34 16.90
N SER A 333 11.71 1.46 18.15
CA SER A 333 11.23 0.65 19.26
C SER A 333 10.00 1.30 19.89
N TYR A 334 8.93 0.52 20.04
CA TYR A 334 7.70 0.93 20.70
C TYR A 334 7.28 -0.15 21.69
N PRO A 335 6.71 0.22 22.86
CA PRO A 335 6.24 -0.76 23.82
C PRO A 335 5.10 -1.59 23.24
N TYR A 336 5.22 -2.91 23.32
CA TYR A 336 4.20 -3.86 22.89
C TYR A 336 3.43 -4.38 24.11
N ARG A 337 2.17 -3.94 24.26
CA ARG A 337 1.33 -4.16 25.44
C ARG A 337 0.35 -5.30 25.21
N TRP A 338 0.41 -6.33 26.06
CA TRP A 338 -0.43 -7.53 25.92
C TRP A 338 -0.57 -8.30 27.23
N GLY A 339 -1.56 -9.18 27.36
CA GLY A 339 -1.70 -10.04 28.53
C GLY A 339 -3.16 -10.22 28.93
N ASN A 340 -3.37 -10.50 30.22
CA ASN A 340 -4.66 -10.87 30.76
C ASN A 340 -5.38 -9.61 31.30
N ALA A 341 -6.26 -9.05 30.48
CA ALA A 341 -7.00 -7.84 30.80
C ALA A 341 -8.04 -8.03 31.91
N LEU A 342 -8.51 -9.25 32.15
CA LEU A 342 -9.49 -9.55 33.21
C LEU A 342 -8.86 -9.58 34.61
N THR A 343 -7.55 -9.85 34.69
CA THR A 343 -6.79 -9.86 35.96
C THR A 343 -5.87 -8.66 36.11
N GLY A 344 -5.71 -7.85 35.07
CA GLY A 344 -4.75 -6.73 35.03
C GLY A 344 -3.30 -7.15 34.84
N ASN A 345 -3.01 -8.44 34.64
CA ASN A 345 -1.67 -8.96 34.37
C ASN A 345 -1.26 -8.64 32.93
N ILE A 346 -0.84 -7.41 32.70
CA ILE A 346 -0.38 -6.88 31.42
C ILE A 346 1.15 -6.84 31.40
N ARG A 347 1.71 -7.38 30.32
CA ARG A 347 3.12 -7.30 29.97
C ARG A 347 3.34 -6.11 29.04
N ASN A 348 4.51 -5.51 29.20
CA ASN A 348 4.97 -4.41 28.37
C ASN A 348 6.40 -4.77 27.94
N GLU A 349 6.55 -5.13 26.67
CA GLU A 349 7.80 -5.64 26.10
C GLU A 349 8.37 -4.74 24.99
#